data_AF-A0A3P6DXS2-F1
#
_entry.id   AF-A0A3P6DXS2-F1
#
_cell.length_a   1.000
_cell.length_b   1.000
_cell.length_c   1.000
_cell.angle_alpha   90.00
_cell.angle_beta   90.00
_cell.angle_gamma   90.00
#
_symmetry.space_group_name_H-M   'P 1'
#
loop_
_entity.id
_entity.type
_entity.pdbx_description
1 polymer ?
#
loop_
_entity_poly.entity_id
_entity_poly.type
_entity_poly.pdbx_seq_one_letter_code
_entity_poly.pdbx_strand_id
1 'polypeptide(L)' 'MLVNRILKHKKKSLAYQIIYRALRKKKIQQKTETNPLSVLRQAIRGVTPDIAKKQDV' A
#
# COMPACT_ATOMS: atom_id res chain seq x y z
N MET A 1 -6.86 -2.77 1.60
CA MET A 1 -6.75 -3.85 0.58
C MET A 1 -5.65 -3.51 -0.42
N LEU A 2 -4.44 -4.06 -0.26
CA LEU A 2 -3.32 -3.77 -1.18
C LEU A 2 -2.65 -5.06 -1.69
N VAL A 3 -2.49 -6.03 -0.80
CA VAL A 3 -2.06 -7.40 -1.15
C VAL A 3 -2.93 -8.00 -2.25
N ASN A 4 -4.26 -7.86 -2.14
CA ASN A 4 -5.20 -8.39 -3.13
C ASN A 4 -5.10 -7.71 -4.50
N ARG A 5 -4.59 -6.46 -4.57
CA ARG A 5 -4.39 -5.75 -5.84
C ARG A 5 -3.09 -6.19 -6.55
N ILE A 6 -2.11 -6.67 -5.80
CA ILE A 6 -0.81 -7.13 -6.31
C ILE A 6 -0.80 -8.66 -6.49
N LEU A 7 -1.77 -9.36 -5.90
CA LEU A 7 -1.92 -10.81 -5.98
C LEU A 7 -2.18 -11.27 -7.42
N LYS A 8 -1.17 -11.89 -8.05
CA LYS A 8 -1.30 -12.53 -9.36
C LYS A 8 -1.32 -14.06 -9.20
N HIS A 9 -2.20 -14.73 -9.94
CA HIS A 9 -2.31 -16.20 -9.97
C HIS A 9 -2.46 -16.86 -8.58
N LYS A 10 -3.19 -16.24 -7.65
CA LYS A 10 -3.40 -16.71 -6.27
C LYS A 10 -2.11 -16.90 -5.42
N LYS A 11 -0.96 -16.38 -5.87
CA LYS A 11 0.33 -16.50 -5.17
C LYS A 11 0.43 -15.53 -3.98
N LYS A 12 -0.22 -15.88 -2.86
CA LYS A 12 -0.34 -15.02 -1.67
C LYS A 12 1.01 -14.74 -1.01
N SER A 13 1.84 -15.77 -0.82
CA SER A 13 3.17 -15.64 -0.21
C SER A 13 4.07 -14.65 -0.96
N LEU A 14 4.09 -14.73 -2.29
CA LEU A 14 4.89 -13.84 -3.14
C LEU A 14 4.42 -12.37 -3.03
N ALA A 15 3.10 -12.14 -2.99
CA ALA A 15 2.55 -10.79 -2.83
C ALA A 15 2.95 -10.17 -1.49
N TYR A 16 2.88 -10.94 -0.39
CA TYR A 16 3.36 -10.49 0.92
C TYR A 16 4.86 -10.21 0.93
N GLN A 17 5.66 -11.07 0.29
CA GLN A 17 7.11 -10.89 0.22
C GLN A 17 7.51 -9.62 -0.54
N ILE A 18 6.84 -9.31 -1.65
CA ILE A 18 7.08 -8.08 -2.43
C ILE A 18 6.75 -6.84 -1.59
N ILE A 19 5.58 -6.83 -0.94
CA ILE A 19 5.14 -5.69 -0.11
C ILE A 19 6.08 -5.49 1.08
N TYR A 20 6.43 -6.57 1.79
CA TYR A 20 7.31 -6.48 2.95
C TYR A 20 8.73 -6.05 2.55
N ARG A 21 9.26 -6.54 1.43
CA ARG A 21 10.53 -6.08 0.87
C ARG A 21 10.50 -4.60 0.47
N ALA A 22 9.40 -4.13 -0.11
CA ALA A 22 9.25 -2.72 -0.48
C ALA A 22 9.19 -1.80 0.75
N LEU A 23 8.44 -2.21 1.78
CA LEU A 23 8.32 -1.46 3.05
C LEU A 23 9.62 -1.47 3.86
N ARG A 24 10.38 -2.58 3.81
CA ARG A 24 11.65 -2.77 4.52
C ARG A 24 12.85 -2.17 3.78
N LYS A 25 12.65 -1.66 2.56
CA LYS A 25 13.72 -0.98 1.81
C LYS A 25 14.12 0.26 2.63
N LYS A 26 15.36 0.26 3.13
CA LYS A 26 15.94 1.22 4.10
C LYS A 26 15.57 2.69 3.86
N LYS A 27 15.29 3.13 2.63
CA LYS A 27 14.85 4.51 2.34
C LYS A 27 13.58 4.96 3.07
N ILE A 28 12.62 4.07 3.37
CA ILE A 28 11.39 4.46 4.10
C ILE A 28 11.69 4.55 5.60
N GLN A 29 12.32 3.53 6.17
CA GLN A 29 12.65 3.50 7.61
C GLN A 29 13.72 4.53 8.01
N GLN A 30 14.67 4.84 7.12
CA GLN A 30 15.71 5.84 7.39
C GLN A 30 15.21 7.28 7.21
N LYS A 31 14.23 7.53 6.33
CA LYS A 31 13.63 8.86 6.15
C LYS A 31 12.50 9.16 7.11
N THR A 32 11.93 8.13 7.71
CA THR A 32 10.72 8.23 8.52
C THR A 32 10.93 7.33 9.73
N GLU A 33 11.25 7.92 10.88
CA GLU A 33 11.32 7.27 12.21
C GLU A 33 9.95 6.71 12.66
N THR A 34 8.94 6.84 11.80
CA THR A 34 7.56 6.43 12.02
C THR A 34 7.26 5.09 11.36
N ASN A 35 6.30 4.36 11.93
CA ASN A 35 5.89 3.04 11.45
C ASN A 35 5.52 3.08 9.95
N PRO A 36 6.21 2.32 9.06
CA PRO A 36 5.99 2.36 7.61
C PRO A 36 4.57 1.98 7.18
N LEU A 37 3.83 1.25 8.02
CA LEU A 37 2.41 0.98 7.80
C LEU A 37 1.55 2.25 7.94
N SER A 38 1.96 3.19 8.80
CA SER A 38 1.28 4.47 8.98
C SER A 38 1.45 5.36 7.76
N VAL A 39 2.69 5.47 7.25
CA VAL A 39 3.02 6.20 6.03
C VAL A 39 2.24 5.64 4.83
N LEU A 40 2.17 4.32 4.71
CA LEU A 40 1.39 3.67 3.66
C LEU A 40 -0.10 4.01 3.77
N ARG A 41 -0.68 4.00 4.97
CA ARG A 41 -2.09 4.38 5.16
C ARG A 41 -2.34 5.85 4.82
N GLN A 42 -1.43 6.74 5.21
CA GLN A 42 -1.54 8.16 4.88
C GLN A 42 -1.43 8.40 3.38
N ALA A 43 -0.51 7.70 2.69
CA ALA A 43 -0.39 7.75 1.24
C ALA A 43 -1.68 7.25 0.56
N ILE A 44 -2.25 6.13 1.03
CA ILE A 44 -3.52 5.60 0.50
C ILE A 44 -4.64 6.63 0.68
N ARG A 45 -4.74 7.27 1.84
CA ARG A 45 -5.72 8.33 2.09
C ARG A 45 -5.51 9.54 1.18
N GLY A 46 -4.27 9.98 0.97
CA GLY A 46 -3.96 11.09 0.08
C GLY A 46 -4.26 10.81 -1.40
N VAL A 47 -4.14 9.55 -1.86
CA VAL A 47 -4.49 9.16 -3.24
C VAL A 47 -5.95 8.74 -3.39
N THR A 48 -6.67 8.50 -2.30
CA THR A 48 -8.09 8.17 -2.35
C THR A 48 -8.86 9.49 -2.29
N PRO A 49 -9.52 9.91 -3.38
CA PRO A 49 -10.31 11.15 -3.35
C PRO A 49 -11.46 11.00 -2.34
N ASP A 50 -11.69 12.01 -1.50
CA ASP A 50 -12.77 12.03 -0.49
C ASP A 50 -14.17 11.96 -1.12
N ILE A 51 -14.30 12.33 -2.39
CA ILE A 51 -15.55 12.35 -3.14
C ILE A 51 -15.34 11.55 -4.42
N ALA A 52 -15.57 10.24 -4.35
CA ALA A 52 -15.83 9.46 -5.55
C ALA A 52 -17.25 9.80 -6.02
N LYS A 53 -17.40 10.80 -6.91
CA LYS A 53 -18.70 11.04 -7.56
C LYS A 53 -19.14 9.74 -8.23
N LYS A 54 -20.19 9.13 -7.70
CA LYS A 54 -20.92 8.08 -8.40
C LYS A 54 -21.58 8.77 -9.59
N GLN A 55 -21.03 8.59 -10.77
CA GLN A 55 -21.74 8.95 -11.98
C GLN A 55 -22.74 7.81 -12.21
N ASP A 56 -23.93 7.98 -11.65
CA ASP A 56 -25.08 7.15 -12.00
C ASP A 56 -25.33 7.33 -13.51
N VAL A 57 -25.15 6.24 -14.25
CA VAL A 57 -25.65 6.04 -15.61
C VAL A 57 -26.79 5.06 -15.50
#